data_AF-A0A938ALB4-F1
#
_entry.id   AF-A0A938ALB4-F1
#
_cell.length_a   1.000
_cell.length_b   1.000
_cell.length_c   1.000
_cell.angle_alpha   90.00
_cell.angle_beta   90.00
_cell.angle_gamma   90.00
#
_symmetry.space_group_name_H-M   'P 1'
#
loop_
_entity.id
_entity.type
_entity.pdbx_description
1 polymer ?
#
loop_
_entity_poly.entity_id
_entity_poly.type
_entity_poly.pdbx_seq_one_letter_code
_entity_poly.pdbx_strand_id
1 'polypeptide(L)'
;MPLVCSRSRKEPPLPHSVVEILAGFGRVAAPLVLFGTPLIALFSLRRGSARHLLAPVIAACLLVGPFMLLEYVNRREYAEGFPFQLFAMMWLMAFCFAYIFIPTARTLMPGRTGSVKPLIVLPALASLFLLAWGWIALVGDQMPCFLGVPACD
;
A
#
# COMPACT_ATOMS: atom_id res chain seq x y z
N MET A 1 -18.31 11.62 -23.52
CA MET A 1 -18.78 10.38 -24.16
C MET A 1 -19.34 9.48 -23.07
N PRO A 2 -20.64 9.16 -23.04
CA PRO A 2 -21.18 8.30 -22.00
C PRO A 2 -20.90 6.83 -22.36
N LEU A 3 -20.10 6.15 -21.52
CA LEU A 3 -19.89 4.71 -21.62
C LEU A 3 -21.13 3.99 -21.09
N VAL A 4 -21.81 3.29 -22.00
CA VAL A 4 -22.95 2.42 -21.71
C VAL A 4 -22.42 1.17 -20.99
N CYS A 5 -22.70 1.06 -19.68
CA CYS A 5 -22.40 -0.13 -18.88
C CYS A 5 -23.38 -1.25 -19.25
N SER A 6 -22.98 -2.13 -20.17
CA SER A 6 -23.78 -3.28 -20.61
C SER A 6 -23.67 -4.42 -19.60
N ARG A 7 -24.66 -4.51 -18.71
CA ARG A 7 -24.76 -5.49 -17.62
C ARG A 7 -25.14 -6.88 -18.16
N SER A 8 -24.14 -7.68 -18.54
CA SER A 8 -24.34 -9.10 -18.87
C SER A 8 -24.27 -9.96 -17.60
N ARG A 9 -25.45 -10.29 -17.05
CA ARG A 9 -25.60 -11.10 -15.85
C ARG A 9 -25.35 -12.58 -16.20
N LYS A 10 -24.16 -13.10 -15.90
CA LYS A 10 -23.84 -14.53 -16.03
C LYS A 10 -24.21 -15.24 -14.72
N GLU A 11 -25.13 -16.20 -14.77
CA GLU A 11 -25.51 -17.00 -13.61
C GLU A 11 -24.33 -17.85 -13.11
N PRO A 12 -24.11 -17.96 -11.78
CA PRO A 12 -23.03 -18.77 -11.24
C PRO A 12 -23.45 -20.26 -11.11
N PRO A 13 -22.63 -21.22 -11.57
CA PRO A 13 -22.71 -22.59 -11.08
C PRO A 13 -22.14 -22.70 -9.65
N LEU A 14 -22.80 -23.52 -8.82
CA LEU A 14 -22.45 -23.83 -7.42
C LEU A 14 -21.07 -24.52 -7.27
N PRO A 15 -20.50 -24.52 -6.04
CA PRO A 15 -19.06 -24.63 -5.81
C PRO A 15 -18.58 -26.07 -5.60
N HIS A 16 -17.55 -26.47 -6.33
CA HIS A 16 -16.77 -27.70 -6.07
C HIS A 16 -15.33 -27.43 -5.60
N SER A 17 -14.93 -26.17 -5.36
CA SER A 17 -13.49 -25.83 -5.28
C SER A 17 -12.95 -25.51 -3.87
N VAL A 18 -13.77 -25.58 -2.81
CA VAL A 18 -13.31 -25.26 -1.44
C VAL A 18 -12.25 -26.26 -0.94
N VAL A 19 -12.21 -27.47 -1.49
CA VAL A 19 -11.27 -28.53 -1.09
C VAL A 19 -9.88 -28.36 -1.73
N GLU A 20 -9.76 -27.76 -2.92
CA GLU A 20 -8.46 -27.56 -3.58
C GLU A 20 -7.66 -26.38 -3.00
N ILE A 21 -8.34 -25.36 -2.45
CA ILE A 21 -7.69 -24.16 -1.91
C ILE A 21 -6.90 -24.47 -0.62
N LEU A 22 -7.33 -25.48 0.16
CA LEU A 22 -6.65 -25.88 1.40
C LEU A 22 -5.41 -26.78 1.16
N ALA A 23 -5.33 -27.50 0.03
CA ALA A 23 -4.20 -28.38 -0.27
C ALA A 23 -2.98 -27.63 -0.86
N GLY A 24 -3.18 -26.45 -1.47
CA GLY A 24 -2.11 -25.66 -2.08
C GLY A 24 -1.27 -24.84 -1.09
N PHE A 25 -1.83 -24.47 0.06
CA PHE A 25 -1.16 -23.56 1.00
C PHE A 25 -0.01 -24.22 1.78
N GLY A 26 0.03 -25.56 1.85
CA GLY A 26 1.05 -26.31 2.59
C GLY A 26 2.40 -26.46 1.89
N ARG A 27 2.49 -26.25 0.56
CA ARG A 27 3.72 -26.53 -0.21
C ARG A 27 4.60 -25.30 -0.50
N VAL A 28 4.11 -24.09 -0.23
CA VAL A 28 4.87 -22.84 -0.49
C VAL A 28 5.61 -22.34 0.76
N ALA A 29 5.35 -22.91 1.95
CA ALA A 29 5.99 -22.51 3.20
C ALA A 29 7.39 -23.12 3.43
N ALA A 30 7.78 -24.16 2.68
CA ALA A 30 9.01 -24.91 2.93
C ALA A 30 10.33 -24.23 2.48
N PRO A 31 10.40 -23.40 1.42
CA PRO A 31 11.68 -22.77 1.04
C PRO A 31 11.95 -21.44 1.77
N LEU A 32 10.97 -20.85 2.45
CA LEU A 32 11.15 -19.53 3.09
C LEU A 32 11.97 -19.56 4.39
N VAL A 33 12.13 -20.74 5.01
CA VAL A 33 12.86 -20.89 6.28
C VAL A 33 14.37 -21.00 6.05
N LEU A 34 14.82 -21.45 4.87
CA LEU A 34 16.24 -21.67 4.59
C LEU A 34 17.00 -20.41 4.12
N PHE A 35 16.30 -19.34 3.73
CA PHE A 35 16.87 -18.01 3.47
C PHE A 35 16.84 -17.07 4.70
N GLY A 36 16.33 -17.54 5.86
CA GLY A 36 16.12 -16.73 7.05
C GLY A 36 17.33 -16.55 7.97
N THR A 37 18.43 -17.27 7.74
CA THR A 37 19.56 -17.30 8.68
C THR A 37 20.60 -16.16 8.58
N PRO A 38 20.75 -15.37 7.49
CA PRO A 38 21.51 -14.12 7.55
C PRO A 38 20.66 -12.91 8.00
N LEU A 39 19.33 -12.99 7.92
CA LEU A 39 18.42 -11.89 8.29
C LEU A 39 18.29 -11.69 9.82
N ILE A 40 18.42 -12.76 10.60
CA ILE A 40 18.34 -12.69 12.07
C ILE A 40 19.64 -12.08 12.67
N ALA A 41 20.78 -12.28 12.01
CA ALA A 41 22.03 -11.59 12.35
C ALA A 41 21.97 -10.08 12.01
N LEU A 42 21.29 -9.70 10.92
CA LEU A 42 20.99 -8.30 10.59
C LEU A 42 19.97 -7.65 11.54
N PHE A 43 19.04 -8.44 12.12
CA PHE A 43 18.09 -7.96 13.13
C PHE A 43 18.76 -7.64 14.48
N SER A 44 19.93 -8.23 14.75
CA SER A 44 20.66 -8.03 16.01
C SER A 44 21.58 -6.78 16.01
N LEU A 45 21.87 -6.19 14.84
CA LEU A 45 22.78 -5.03 14.72
C LEU A 45 22.09 -3.66 14.77
N ARG A 46 20.74 -3.56 14.84
CA ARG A 46 20.04 -2.28 14.59
C ARG A 46 18.84 -1.96 15.50
N ARG A 47 18.92 -2.30 16.79
CA ARG A 47 17.86 -2.02 17.79
C ARG A 47 17.47 -0.53 17.88
N GLY A 48 18.35 0.39 17.47
CA GLY A 48 18.07 1.83 17.38
C GLY A 48 17.40 2.30 16.06
N SER A 49 17.60 1.60 14.93
CA SER A 49 17.13 2.09 13.62
C SER A 49 15.81 1.50 13.14
N ALA A 50 15.43 0.31 13.62
CA ALA A 50 14.14 -0.28 13.24
C ALA A 50 12.96 0.62 13.64
N ARG A 51 13.08 1.35 14.77
CA ARG A 51 12.08 2.33 15.22
C ARG A 51 11.86 3.48 14.23
N HIS A 52 12.88 3.86 13.47
CA HIS A 52 12.77 4.92 12.46
C HIS A 52 12.03 4.47 11.20
N LEU A 53 12.03 3.17 10.90
CA LEU A 53 11.30 2.59 9.76
C LEU A 53 9.89 2.14 10.16
N LEU A 54 9.68 1.81 11.43
CA LEU A 54 8.37 1.35 11.92
C LEU A 54 7.29 2.45 11.80
N ALA A 55 7.63 3.70 12.10
CA ALA A 55 6.69 4.82 11.96
C ALA A 55 6.16 5.00 10.52
N PRO A 56 7.01 5.09 9.47
CA PRO A 56 6.51 5.18 8.10
C PRO A 56 5.81 3.92 7.61
N VAL A 57 6.22 2.71 8.05
CA VAL A 57 5.49 1.47 7.74
C VAL A 57 4.08 1.51 8.30
N ILE A 58 3.92 1.87 9.58
CA ILE A 58 2.59 1.96 10.20
C ILE A 58 1.75 3.03 9.49
N ALA A 59 2.32 4.21 9.22
CA ALA A 59 1.62 5.28 8.50
C ALA A 59 1.14 4.80 7.11
N ALA A 60 1.99 4.10 6.35
CA ALA A 60 1.63 3.56 5.05
C ALA A 60 0.51 2.51 5.14
N CYS A 61 0.59 1.59 6.11
CA CYS A 61 -0.45 0.61 6.34
C CYS A 61 -1.79 1.24 6.74
N LEU A 62 -1.77 2.28 7.59
CA LEU A 62 -2.97 3.02 7.99
C LEU A 62 -3.58 3.80 6.82
N LEU A 63 -2.76 4.33 5.91
CA LEU A 63 -3.24 5.09 4.75
C LEU A 63 -3.86 4.19 3.68
N VAL A 64 -3.28 3.00 3.45
CA VAL A 64 -3.72 2.08 2.39
C VAL A 64 -4.77 1.07 2.87
N GLY A 65 -4.73 0.71 4.15
CA GLY A 65 -5.61 -0.29 4.75
C GLY A 65 -7.11 -0.08 4.51
N PRO A 66 -7.66 1.14 4.66
CA PRO A 66 -9.07 1.40 4.38
C PRO A 66 -9.48 1.08 2.94
N PHE A 67 -8.65 1.43 1.95
CA PHE A 67 -8.92 1.13 0.54
C PHE A 67 -8.82 -0.37 0.25
N MET A 68 -7.84 -1.05 0.87
CA MET A 68 -7.69 -2.50 0.78
C MET A 68 -8.91 -3.22 1.34
N LEU A 69 -9.47 -2.71 2.44
CA LEU A 69 -10.68 -3.25 3.06
C LEU A 69 -11.93 -2.98 2.19
N LEU A 70 -12.08 -1.77 1.64
CA LEU A 70 -13.19 -1.42 0.73
C LEU A 70 -13.21 -2.34 -0.50
N GLU A 71 -12.07 -2.52 -1.15
CA GLU A 71 -11.92 -3.44 -2.27
C GLU A 71 -12.29 -4.87 -1.87
N TYR A 72 -11.77 -5.35 -0.74
CA TYR A 72 -12.07 -6.70 -0.27
C TYR A 72 -13.56 -6.94 -0.01
N VAL A 73 -14.28 -5.93 0.50
CA VAL A 73 -15.72 -6.02 0.77
C VAL A 73 -16.53 -5.95 -0.53
N ASN A 74 -16.21 -5.03 -1.44
CA ASN A 74 -16.97 -4.80 -2.67
C ASN A 74 -16.71 -5.85 -3.76
N ARG A 75 -15.53 -6.47 -3.77
CA ARG A 75 -15.16 -7.52 -4.72
C ARG A 75 -16.02 -8.79 -4.63
N ARG A 76 -16.82 -8.97 -3.57
CA ARG A 76 -17.65 -10.19 -3.40
C ARG A 76 -18.61 -10.44 -4.56
N GLU A 77 -18.97 -9.41 -5.33
CA GLU A 77 -19.89 -9.54 -6.46
C GLU A 77 -19.21 -9.81 -7.80
N TYR A 78 -17.91 -9.50 -7.93
CA TYR A 78 -17.16 -9.55 -9.19
C TYR A 78 -16.00 -10.53 -9.03
N ALA A 79 -16.07 -11.69 -9.70
CA ALA A 79 -15.09 -12.79 -9.59
C ALA A 79 -13.70 -12.48 -10.19
N GLU A 80 -13.29 -11.21 -10.20
CA GLU A 80 -12.02 -10.72 -10.74
C GLU A 80 -10.89 -10.93 -9.75
N GLY A 81 -9.62 -10.87 -10.18
CA GLY A 81 -8.44 -11.01 -9.31
C GLY A 81 -8.23 -9.81 -8.39
N PHE A 82 -7.61 -10.00 -7.22
CA PHE A 82 -7.29 -8.86 -6.34
C PHE A 82 -6.12 -8.06 -6.93
N PRO A 83 -6.22 -6.71 -7.04
CA PRO A 83 -5.20 -5.90 -7.72
C PRO A 83 -3.99 -5.64 -6.81
N PHE A 84 -3.21 -6.68 -6.51
CA PHE A 84 -2.05 -6.61 -5.61
C PHE A 84 -1.02 -5.56 -6.03
N GLN A 85 -0.83 -5.37 -7.34
CA GLN A 85 0.13 -4.41 -7.88
C GLN A 85 -0.26 -2.96 -7.58
N LEU A 86 -1.55 -2.63 -7.65
CA LEU A 86 -2.06 -1.29 -7.31
C LEU A 86 -1.80 -0.99 -5.83
N PHE A 87 -2.18 -1.90 -4.93
CA PHE A 87 -1.98 -1.72 -3.49
C PHE A 87 -0.50 -1.69 -3.09
N ALA A 88 0.35 -2.48 -3.75
CA ALA A 88 1.80 -2.43 -3.51
C ALA A 88 2.37 -1.05 -3.90
N MET A 89 1.93 -0.49 -5.04
CA MET A 89 2.33 0.85 -5.47
C MET A 89 1.82 1.94 -4.51
N MET A 90 0.53 1.90 -4.15
CA MET A 90 -0.06 2.83 -3.18
C MET A 90 0.67 2.80 -1.83
N TRP A 91 1.01 1.59 -1.36
CA TRP A 91 1.74 1.40 -0.10
C TRP A 91 3.16 1.95 -0.20
N LEU A 92 3.86 1.69 -1.30
CA LEU A 92 5.22 2.22 -1.53
C LEU A 92 5.22 3.76 -1.57
N MET A 93 4.25 4.37 -2.26
CA MET A 93 4.10 5.83 -2.31
C MET A 93 3.83 6.42 -0.92
N ALA A 94 2.90 5.84 -0.17
CA ALA A 94 2.57 6.27 1.19
C ALA A 94 3.77 6.09 2.15
N PHE A 95 4.52 5.00 1.99
CA PHE A 95 5.75 4.76 2.75
C PHE A 95 6.82 5.81 2.45
N CYS A 96 7.10 6.08 1.17
CA CYS A 96 8.05 7.11 0.75
C CYS A 96 7.63 8.50 1.27
N PHE A 97 6.34 8.82 1.18
CA PHE A 97 5.80 10.07 1.73
C PHE A 97 6.08 10.17 3.23
N ALA A 98 5.69 9.17 4.01
CA ALA A 98 5.89 9.17 5.46
C ALA A 98 7.38 9.19 5.84
N TYR A 99 8.22 8.48 5.10
CA TYR A 99 9.66 8.40 5.32
C TYR A 99 10.35 9.77 5.15
N ILE A 100 9.91 10.57 4.17
CA ILE A 100 10.43 11.94 3.95
C ILE A 100 9.75 12.94 4.89
N PHE A 101 8.43 12.79 5.12
CA PHE A 101 7.63 13.73 5.90
C PHE A 101 8.03 13.77 7.37
N ILE A 102 8.16 12.61 8.02
CA ILE A 102 8.46 12.54 9.46
C ILE A 102 9.75 13.31 9.84
N PRO A 103 10.91 13.10 9.21
CA PRO A 103 12.12 13.85 9.55
C PRO A 103 11.99 15.32 9.17
N THR A 104 11.38 15.65 8.02
CA THR A 104 11.19 17.04 7.56
C THR A 104 10.30 17.83 8.53
N ALA A 105 9.19 17.24 8.98
CA ALA A 105 8.31 17.83 9.98
C ALA A 105 9.05 18.10 11.31
N ARG A 106 9.87 17.16 11.77
CA ARG A 106 10.68 17.32 13.00
C ARG A 106 11.71 18.44 12.89
N THR A 107 12.27 18.69 11.70
CA THR A 107 13.19 19.80 11.47
C THR A 107 12.51 21.16 11.40
N LEU A 108 11.21 21.20 11.06
CA LEU A 108 10.42 22.42 10.94
C LEU A 108 9.64 22.74 12.23
N MET A 109 9.64 21.85 13.23
CA MET A 109 8.95 22.07 14.50
C MET A 109 9.58 23.21 15.31
N PRO A 110 8.78 24.18 15.80
CA PRO A 110 9.26 25.26 16.68
C PRO A 110 9.92 24.69 17.94
N GLY A 111 11.09 25.20 18.32
CA GLY A 111 11.83 24.78 19.53
C GLY A 111 13.04 23.86 19.28
N ARG A 112 13.24 23.40 18.04
CA ARG A 112 14.49 22.76 17.59
C ARG A 112 15.25 23.72 16.68
N THR A 113 15.79 24.79 17.27
CA THR A 113 16.53 25.84 16.55
C THR A 113 17.94 25.38 16.15
N GLY A 114 18.02 24.40 15.26
CA GLY A 114 19.20 24.17 14.43
C GLY A 114 19.04 24.96 13.14
N SER A 115 20.11 25.57 12.63
CA SER A 115 20.11 26.25 11.33
C SER A 115 19.59 25.29 10.25
N VAL A 116 18.37 25.53 9.77
CA VAL A 116 17.71 24.71 8.75
C VAL A 116 18.40 25.02 7.42
N LYS A 117 19.06 24.04 6.82
CA LYS A 117 19.71 24.21 5.52
C LYS A 117 18.64 24.19 4.41
N PRO A 118 18.34 25.32 3.75
CA PRO A 118 17.25 25.39 2.77
C PRO A 118 17.49 24.43 1.59
N LEU A 119 18.77 24.18 1.26
CA LEU A 119 19.20 23.27 0.21
C LEU A 119 18.73 21.81 0.42
N ILE A 120 18.46 21.39 1.66
CA ILE A 120 17.97 20.04 1.98
C ILE A 120 16.44 20.02 2.09
N VAL A 121 15.84 21.09 2.64
CA VAL A 121 14.40 21.15 2.89
C VAL A 121 13.59 21.39 1.62
N LEU A 122 14.05 22.26 0.73
CA LEU A 122 13.36 22.56 -0.53
C LEU A 122 13.09 21.31 -1.40
N PRO A 123 14.10 20.47 -1.72
CA PRO A 123 13.84 19.27 -2.51
C PRO A 123 12.94 18.27 -1.76
N ALA A 124 13.06 18.16 -0.44
CA ALA A 124 12.18 17.30 0.35
C ALA A 124 10.71 17.74 0.27
N LEU A 125 10.43 19.05 0.39
CA LEU A 125 9.09 19.61 0.24
C LEU A 125 8.54 19.41 -1.18
N ALA A 126 9.37 19.61 -2.20
CA ALA A 126 8.98 19.36 -3.60
C ALA A 126 8.63 17.88 -3.82
N SER A 127 9.45 16.95 -3.31
CA SER A 127 9.16 15.52 -3.37
C SER A 127 7.89 15.14 -2.63
N LEU A 128 7.64 15.71 -1.44
CA LEU A 128 6.41 15.49 -0.68
C LEU A 128 5.18 15.98 -1.44
N PHE A 129 5.28 17.14 -2.09
CA PHE A 129 4.21 17.67 -2.94
C PHE A 129 3.91 16.72 -4.11
N LEU A 130 4.93 16.26 -4.84
CA LEU A 130 4.76 15.34 -5.96
C LEU A 130 4.18 13.98 -5.53
N LEU A 131 4.65 13.44 -4.41
CA LEU A 131 4.13 12.18 -3.85
C LEU A 131 2.68 12.32 -3.41
N ALA A 132 2.32 13.41 -2.73
CA ALA A 132 0.95 13.67 -2.31
C ALA A 132 0.02 13.85 -3.52
N TRP A 133 0.46 14.66 -4.50
CA TRP A 133 -0.29 14.88 -5.74
C TRP A 133 -0.52 13.57 -6.50
N GLY A 134 0.54 12.79 -6.72
CA GLY A 134 0.45 11.51 -7.41
C GLY A 134 -0.42 10.50 -6.67
N TRP A 135 -0.37 10.47 -5.33
CA TRP A 135 -1.21 9.60 -4.52
C TRP A 135 -2.69 9.99 -4.60
N ILE A 136 -3.00 11.29 -4.51
CA ILE A 136 -4.38 11.79 -4.65
C ILE A 136 -4.92 11.50 -6.05
N ALA A 137 -4.11 11.70 -7.10
CA ALA A 137 -4.51 11.38 -8.46
C ALA A 137 -4.80 9.89 -8.64
N LEU A 138 -3.92 9.02 -8.12
CA LEU A 138 -4.09 7.57 -8.16
C LEU A 138 -5.35 7.12 -7.41
N VAL A 139 -5.61 7.66 -6.21
CA VAL A 139 -6.83 7.33 -5.46
C VAL A 139 -8.06 7.88 -6.14
N GLY A 140 -8.02 9.09 -6.69
CA GLY A 140 -9.15 9.70 -7.38
C GLY A 140 -9.56 8.90 -8.62
N ASP A 141 -8.58 8.40 -9.36
CA ASP A 141 -8.77 7.53 -10.52
C ASP A 141 -9.40 6.19 -10.14
N GLN A 142 -8.95 5.59 -9.04
CA GLN A 142 -9.37 4.25 -8.60
C GLN A 142 -10.56 4.25 -7.62
N MET A 143 -11.02 5.43 -7.18
CA MET A 143 -12.12 5.56 -6.22
C MET A 143 -13.43 4.91 -6.71
N PRO A 144 -13.83 5.05 -7.99
CA PRO A 144 -15.00 4.35 -8.52
C PRO A 144 -14.90 2.82 -8.37
N CYS A 145 -13.71 2.24 -8.61
CA CYS A 145 -13.43 0.81 -8.44
C CYS A 145 -13.65 0.39 -7.00
N PHE A 146 -13.06 1.13 -6.05
CA PHE A 146 -13.18 0.83 -4.63
C PHE A 146 -14.61 0.93 -4.11
N LEU A 147 -15.48 1.70 -4.77
CA LEU A 147 -16.90 1.82 -4.46
C LEU A 147 -17.77 0.75 -5.15
N GLY A 148 -17.17 -0.16 -5.93
CA GLY A 148 -17.88 -1.25 -6.61
C GLY A 148 -18.65 -0.78 -7.85
N VAL A 149 -18.26 0.35 -8.45
CA VAL A 149 -18.83 0.75 -9.74
C VAL A 149 -18.31 -0.23 -10.81
N PRO A 150 -19.18 -0.84 -11.63
CA PRO A 150 -18.75 -1.74 -12.69
C PRO A 150 -18.11 -0.97 -13.85
N ALA A 151 -17.06 -1.53 -14.46
CA ALA A 151 -16.30 -0.98 -15.59
C ALA A 151 -15.65 0.39 -15.28
N CYS A 152 -14.60 0.35 -14.45
CA CYS A 152 -13.87 1.54 -14.00
C CYS A 152 -12.52 1.72 -14.69
N ASP A 153 -12.43 1.21 -15.92
CA ASP A 153 -11.25 1.17 -16.77
C ASP A 153 -11.02 2.50 -17.52
#